data_AF-Q284T1-F1
#
_entry.id   AF-Q284T1-F1
#
_cell.length_a   1.000
_cell.length_b   1.000
_cell.length_c   1.000
_cell.angle_alpha   90.00
_cell.angle_beta   90.00
_cell.angle_gamma   90.00
#
_symmetry.space_group_name_H-M   'P 1'
#
loop_
_entity.id
_entity.type
_entity.pdbx_description
1 polymer ?
#
loop_
_entity_poly.entity_id
_entity_poly.type
_entity_poly.pdbx_seq_one_letter_code
_entity_poly.pdbx_strand_id
1 'polypeptide(L)'
;MKKFPSAKKEADKQYLKKDRKTPITPRPSSDTVVASLSFGFWVNLLTQNYDDPVKNTKLWPTLIPKVFPNAKSTNATRTALHHRFKFIKDFRNRVGHYEPIWKIRDTVDGGGNIIRLGPTTPEESIIRLNEYVDLIAESLMWMSFERYDFIVGMGIIDHIRQLCSLEALSHFQGTNPTKLKVNKLKHELSKRHKENGSVSGLYELTTSPKGVHKGRSIVLEVKQIYPPRLIK
;
A
#
# COMPACT_ATOMS: atom_id res chain seq x y z
N MET A 1 -25.40 9.03 30.85
CA MET A 1 -24.73 8.30 29.76
C MET A 1 -25.49 7.01 29.43
N LYS A 2 -26.44 7.03 28.50
CA LYS A 2 -27.00 5.82 27.86
C LYS A 2 -26.86 5.98 26.35
N LYS A 3 -25.62 6.03 25.86
CA LYS A 3 -25.34 6.11 24.42
C LYS A 3 -24.90 4.71 23.97
N PHE A 4 -25.72 4.06 23.14
CA PHE A 4 -25.46 2.82 22.39
C PHE A 4 -25.52 1.46 23.15
N PRO A 5 -26.70 1.00 23.62
CA PRO A 5 -26.88 -0.35 24.21
C PRO A 5 -26.52 -1.49 23.24
N SER A 6 -26.83 -1.31 21.95
CA SER A 6 -26.52 -2.29 20.89
C SER A 6 -25.01 -2.43 20.66
N ALA A 7 -24.28 -1.31 20.62
CA ALA A 7 -22.83 -1.33 20.46
C ALA A 7 -22.12 -2.00 21.64
N LYS A 8 -22.64 -1.81 22.87
CA LYS A 8 -22.13 -2.50 24.07
C LYS A 8 -22.28 -4.02 23.94
N LYS A 9 -23.47 -4.50 23.52
CA LYS A 9 -23.74 -5.93 23.32
C LYS A 9 -22.87 -6.55 22.22
N GLU A 10 -22.58 -5.82 21.14
CA GLU A 10 -21.72 -6.30 20.06
C GLU A 10 -20.24 -6.29 20.44
N ALA A 11 -19.80 -5.27 21.19
CA ALA A 11 -18.46 -5.24 21.78
C ALA A 11 -18.28 -6.38 22.79
N ASP A 12 -19.30 -6.70 23.58
CA ASP A 12 -19.26 -7.81 24.54
C ASP A 12 -19.06 -9.18 23.86
N LYS A 13 -19.57 -9.36 22.63
CA LYS A 13 -19.28 -10.57 21.83
C LYS A 13 -17.83 -10.66 21.36
N GLN A 14 -17.14 -9.53 21.17
CA GLN A 14 -15.72 -9.51 20.81
C GLN A 14 -14.82 -9.93 21.97
N TYR A 15 -15.32 -9.84 23.21
CA TYR A 15 -14.63 -10.32 24.41
C TYR A 15 -14.85 -11.82 24.68
N LEU A 16 -15.39 -12.57 23.71
CA LEU A 16 -15.55 -14.02 23.82
C LEU A 16 -14.46 -14.74 23.02
N LYS A 17 -14.00 -15.90 23.51
CA LYS A 17 -13.08 -16.80 22.81
C LYS A 17 -13.73 -17.31 21.51
N LYS A 18 -12.97 -18.06 20.70
CA LYS A 18 -13.46 -18.64 19.42
C LYS A 18 -14.76 -19.45 19.57
N ASP A 19 -15.02 -20.02 20.75
CA ASP A 19 -16.25 -20.74 21.09
C ASP A 19 -17.50 -19.85 21.23
N ARG A 20 -17.35 -18.52 21.22
CA ARG A 20 -18.38 -17.50 21.45
C ARG A 20 -19.19 -17.71 22.74
N LYS A 21 -18.61 -18.39 23.73
CA LYS A 21 -19.25 -18.70 25.02
C LYS A 21 -18.38 -18.30 26.20
N THR A 22 -17.07 -18.45 26.06
CA THR A 22 -16.13 -18.21 27.16
C THR A 22 -15.55 -16.81 27.07
N PRO A 23 -15.64 -15.97 28.13
CA PRO A 23 -14.99 -14.66 28.15
C PRO A 23 -13.47 -14.76 28.06
N ILE A 24 -12.84 -13.82 27.36
CA ILE A 24 -11.39 -13.62 27.37
C ILE A 24 -11.02 -13.02 28.72
N THR A 25 -10.14 -13.72 29.45
CA THR A 25 -9.63 -13.33 30.76
C THR A 25 -8.09 -13.27 30.71
N PRO A 26 -7.47 -12.15 31.13
CA PRO A 26 -8.10 -10.90 31.56
C PRO A 26 -8.84 -10.19 30.40
N ARG A 27 -9.74 -9.26 30.74
CA ARG A 27 -10.47 -8.49 29.73
C ARG A 27 -9.47 -7.74 28.84
N PRO A 28 -9.61 -7.77 27.50
CA PRO A 28 -8.73 -7.04 26.60
C PRO A 28 -8.64 -5.55 26.96
N SER A 29 -7.44 -5.00 26.91
CA SER A 29 -7.22 -3.56 27.09
C SER A 29 -7.80 -2.77 25.91
N SER A 30 -8.01 -1.46 26.09
CA SER A 30 -8.39 -0.56 24.99
C SER A 30 -7.45 -0.71 23.79
N ASP A 31 -6.16 -0.83 24.05
CA ASP A 31 -5.13 -0.92 23.01
C ASP A 31 -5.24 -2.25 22.24
N THR A 32 -5.57 -3.33 22.95
CA THR A 32 -5.82 -4.64 22.34
C THR A 32 -7.04 -4.58 21.41
N VAL A 33 -8.10 -3.91 21.85
CA VAL A 33 -9.30 -3.72 21.03
C VAL A 33 -8.95 -2.90 19.80
N VAL A 34 -8.30 -1.75 19.96
CA VAL A 34 -7.89 -0.88 18.85
C VAL A 34 -7.01 -1.60 17.84
N ALA A 35 -6.03 -2.40 18.31
CA ALA A 35 -5.14 -3.18 17.47
C ALA A 35 -5.86 -4.31 16.70
N SER A 36 -6.99 -4.81 17.20
CA SER A 36 -7.79 -5.86 16.55
C SER A 36 -8.72 -5.34 15.44
N LEU A 37 -8.91 -4.02 15.34
CA LEU A 37 -9.83 -3.42 14.37
C LEU A 37 -9.31 -3.56 12.95
N SER A 38 -10.19 -3.99 12.05
CA SER A 38 -9.85 -4.12 10.63
C SER A 38 -9.65 -2.75 9.98
N PHE A 39 -8.87 -2.70 8.90
CA PHE A 39 -8.73 -1.47 8.12
C PHE A 39 -10.08 -0.91 7.64
N GLY A 40 -11.02 -1.79 7.28
CA GLY A 40 -12.37 -1.39 6.87
C GLY A 40 -13.17 -0.64 7.95
N PHE A 41 -12.93 -0.96 9.24
CA PHE A 41 -13.52 -0.21 10.35
C PHE A 41 -13.03 1.25 10.35
N TRP A 42 -11.73 1.47 10.20
CA TRP A 42 -11.13 2.81 10.17
C TRP A 42 -11.62 3.64 8.97
N VAL A 43 -11.77 3.01 7.80
CA VAL A 43 -12.38 3.67 6.63
C VAL A 43 -13.83 4.06 6.91
N ASN A 44 -14.60 3.21 7.59
CA ASN A 44 -15.99 3.50 7.93
C ASN A 44 -16.14 4.69 8.91
N LEU A 45 -15.13 4.93 9.77
CA LEU A 45 -15.14 6.12 10.62
C LEU A 45 -15.07 7.41 9.81
N LEU A 46 -14.53 7.40 8.58
CA LEU A 46 -14.49 8.57 7.70
C LEU A 46 -15.83 8.85 6.99
N THR A 47 -16.90 8.09 7.27
CA THR A 47 -18.22 8.32 6.66
C THR A 47 -18.93 9.54 7.23
N GLN A 48 -19.94 10.05 6.51
CA GLN A 48 -20.78 11.18 6.95
C GLN A 48 -21.47 10.97 8.31
N ASN A 49 -21.62 9.72 8.75
CA ASN A 49 -22.23 9.40 10.03
C ASN A 49 -21.47 10.00 11.21
N TYR A 50 -20.15 10.19 11.05
CA TYR A 50 -19.25 10.77 12.05
C TYR A 50 -18.87 12.23 11.73
N ASP A 51 -19.55 12.83 10.75
CA ASP A 51 -19.40 14.23 10.36
C ASP A 51 -20.45 15.08 11.09
N ASP A 52 -19.99 16.18 11.70
CA ASP A 52 -20.82 17.17 12.38
C ASP A 52 -20.13 18.54 12.39
N PRO A 53 -20.06 19.22 11.23
CA PRO A 53 -19.37 20.49 11.11
C PRO A 53 -20.06 21.64 11.86
N VAL A 54 -21.35 21.49 12.21
CA VAL A 54 -22.14 22.55 12.86
C VAL A 54 -22.05 22.47 14.38
N LYS A 55 -22.33 21.29 14.96
CA LYS A 55 -22.38 21.15 16.43
C LYS A 55 -21.08 20.63 17.03
N ASN A 56 -20.18 20.12 16.19
CA ASN A 56 -18.88 19.59 16.58
C ASN A 56 -18.96 18.52 17.69
N THR A 57 -20.01 17.69 17.66
CA THR A 57 -20.23 16.64 18.66
C THR A 57 -19.71 15.27 18.24
N LYS A 58 -19.18 15.18 17.01
CA LYS A 58 -18.64 13.96 16.41
C LYS A 58 -17.15 14.11 16.07
N LEU A 59 -16.58 13.13 15.37
CA LEU A 59 -15.15 13.06 15.09
C LEU A 59 -14.70 14.13 14.09
N TRP A 60 -15.48 14.33 13.02
CA TRP A 60 -15.09 15.20 11.91
C TRP A 60 -15.95 16.47 11.91
N PRO A 61 -15.37 17.62 11.51
CA PRO A 61 -14.02 17.81 10.94
C PRO A 61 -12.91 18.02 12.00
N THR A 62 -13.22 18.15 13.28
CA THR A 62 -12.26 18.61 14.30
C THR A 62 -11.04 17.72 14.51
N LEU A 63 -11.14 16.41 14.28
CA LEU A 63 -9.98 15.52 14.37
C LEU A 63 -9.11 15.48 13.11
N ILE A 64 -9.55 16.05 11.97
CA ILE A 64 -8.78 16.05 10.72
C ILE A 64 -7.36 16.60 10.92
N PRO A 65 -7.13 17.80 11.49
CA PRO A 65 -5.77 18.32 11.65
C PRO A 65 -4.91 17.52 12.63
N LYS A 66 -5.51 16.69 13.49
CA LYS A 66 -4.78 15.82 14.43
C LYS A 66 -4.40 14.48 13.80
N VAL A 67 -5.31 13.90 13.02
CA VAL A 67 -5.12 12.57 12.40
C VAL A 67 -4.37 12.68 11.07
N PHE A 68 -4.58 13.77 10.33
CA PHE A 68 -3.98 14.04 9.03
C PHE A 68 -3.27 15.40 9.04
N PRO A 69 -2.25 15.60 9.91
CA PRO A 69 -1.61 16.89 10.10
C PRO A 69 -0.97 17.46 8.82
N ASN A 70 -0.63 16.60 7.86
CA ASN A 70 0.08 16.98 6.65
C ASN A 70 -0.82 17.01 5.39
N ALA A 71 -2.13 16.80 5.54
CA ALA A 71 -3.05 16.89 4.41
C ALA A 71 -3.24 18.34 3.96
N LYS A 72 -3.04 18.63 2.67
CA LYS A 72 -3.31 19.96 2.08
C LYS A 72 -4.80 20.27 2.16
N SER A 73 -5.17 21.55 2.26
CA SER A 73 -6.57 22.01 2.46
C SER A 73 -7.60 21.35 1.51
N THR A 74 -7.26 21.20 0.22
CA THR A 74 -8.13 20.54 -0.78
C THR A 74 -8.37 19.05 -0.49
N ASN A 75 -7.39 18.37 0.09
CA ASN A 75 -7.44 16.95 0.45
C ASN A 75 -7.84 16.71 1.92
N ALA A 76 -7.81 17.74 2.75
CA ALA A 76 -8.14 17.70 4.17
C ALA A 76 -9.65 17.81 4.45
N THR A 77 -10.51 17.44 3.50
CA THR A 77 -11.95 17.30 3.73
C THR A 77 -12.27 15.87 4.08
N ARG A 78 -13.24 15.63 4.96
CA ARG A 78 -13.68 14.27 5.31
C ARG A 78 -14.09 13.47 4.07
N THR A 79 -14.78 14.11 3.12
CA THR A 79 -15.18 13.47 1.85
C THR A 79 -13.98 13.01 1.04
N ALA A 80 -12.98 13.88 0.83
CA ALA A 80 -11.77 13.53 0.08
C ALA A 80 -10.99 12.41 0.78
N LEU A 81 -10.81 12.49 2.10
CA LEU A 81 -10.18 11.46 2.91
C LEU A 81 -10.93 10.12 2.79
N HIS A 82 -12.25 10.12 2.95
CA HIS A 82 -13.06 8.92 2.82
C HIS A 82 -12.91 8.27 1.44
N HIS A 83 -12.96 9.07 0.36
CA HIS A 83 -12.75 8.55 -0.99
C HIS A 83 -11.36 7.95 -1.17
N ARG A 84 -10.30 8.61 -0.68
CA ARG A 84 -8.93 8.10 -0.74
C ARG A 84 -8.78 6.77 0.00
N PHE A 85 -9.17 6.71 1.27
CA PHE A 85 -9.01 5.50 2.08
C PHE A 85 -9.95 4.36 1.64
N LYS A 86 -11.13 4.68 1.09
CA LYS A 86 -12.00 3.70 0.44
C LYS A 86 -11.32 3.10 -0.80
N PHE A 87 -10.73 3.93 -1.65
CA PHE A 87 -9.95 3.46 -2.80
C PHE A 87 -8.82 2.50 -2.37
N ILE A 88 -8.04 2.85 -1.34
CA ILE A 88 -6.96 2.01 -0.81
C ILE A 88 -7.50 0.66 -0.31
N LYS A 89 -8.61 0.69 0.44
CA LYS A 89 -9.27 -0.53 0.95
C LYS A 89 -9.70 -1.44 -0.19
N ASP A 90 -10.35 -0.87 -1.19
CA ASP A 90 -10.87 -1.63 -2.33
C ASP A 90 -9.70 -2.19 -3.16
N PHE A 91 -8.66 -1.40 -3.45
CA PHE A 91 -7.45 -1.86 -4.13
C PHE A 91 -6.76 -3.01 -3.37
N ARG A 92 -6.53 -2.86 -2.06
CA ARG A 92 -5.95 -3.92 -1.21
C ARG A 92 -6.79 -5.19 -1.22
N ASN A 93 -8.12 -5.06 -1.25
CA ASN A 93 -9.00 -6.23 -1.30
C ASN A 93 -8.87 -6.96 -2.64
N ARG A 94 -8.78 -6.25 -3.76
CA ARG A 94 -8.52 -6.85 -5.08
C ARG A 94 -7.21 -7.64 -5.07
N VAL A 95 -6.15 -7.07 -4.51
CA VAL A 95 -4.86 -7.76 -4.31
C VAL A 95 -5.04 -9.03 -3.47
N GLY A 96 -5.74 -8.94 -2.32
CA GLY A 96 -5.99 -10.07 -1.44
C GLY A 96 -6.89 -11.17 -2.03
N HIS A 97 -7.72 -10.82 -3.00
CA HIS A 97 -8.57 -11.76 -3.75
C HIS A 97 -7.91 -12.27 -5.05
N TYR A 98 -6.64 -11.93 -5.30
CA TYR A 98 -5.92 -12.28 -6.54
C TYR A 98 -6.62 -11.79 -7.82
N GLU A 99 -7.33 -10.66 -7.73
CA GLU A 99 -7.95 -10.07 -8.91
C GLU A 99 -6.91 -9.39 -9.82
N PRO A 100 -7.16 -9.32 -11.15
CA PRO A 100 -6.31 -8.57 -12.08
C PRO A 100 -6.28 -7.06 -11.80
N ILE A 101 -5.32 -6.58 -11.00
CA ILE A 101 -5.25 -5.17 -10.57
C ILE A 101 -4.93 -4.18 -11.70
N TRP A 102 -4.37 -4.64 -12.82
CA TRP A 102 -4.10 -3.84 -14.01
C TRP A 102 -5.36 -3.57 -14.85
N LYS A 103 -6.40 -4.40 -14.71
CA LYS A 103 -7.71 -4.18 -15.35
C LYS A 103 -8.49 -3.15 -14.53
N ILE A 104 -8.27 -1.88 -14.85
CA ILE A 104 -8.88 -0.74 -14.17
C ILE A 104 -10.06 -0.28 -15.01
N ARG A 105 -11.23 -0.19 -14.38
CA ARG A 105 -12.45 0.24 -15.06
C ARG A 105 -12.45 1.74 -15.29
N ASP A 106 -13.23 2.14 -16.28
CA ASP A 106 -13.53 3.53 -16.56
C ASP A 106 -14.03 4.25 -15.30
N THR A 107 -13.54 5.47 -15.06
CA THR A 107 -14.03 6.31 -13.97
C THR A 107 -14.93 7.41 -14.52
N VAL A 108 -16.14 7.46 -13.99
CA VAL A 108 -17.17 8.46 -14.30
C VAL A 108 -17.05 9.69 -13.37
N ASP A 109 -17.32 10.88 -13.89
CA ASP A 109 -17.54 12.08 -13.07
C ASP A 109 -18.88 11.99 -12.32
N GLY A 110 -19.09 12.94 -11.41
CA GLY A 110 -20.38 13.16 -10.79
C GLY A 110 -21.50 13.60 -11.76
N GLY A 111 -21.20 13.80 -13.04
CA GLY A 111 -22.16 14.10 -14.12
C GLY A 111 -22.53 12.88 -14.97
N GLY A 112 -21.96 11.70 -14.73
CA GLY A 112 -22.23 10.47 -15.48
C GLY A 112 -21.39 10.28 -16.75
N ASN A 113 -20.44 11.17 -17.06
CA ASN A 113 -19.54 11.05 -18.19
C ASN A 113 -18.25 10.33 -17.79
N ILE A 114 -17.74 9.43 -18.65
CA ILE A 114 -16.47 8.75 -18.43
C ILE A 114 -15.34 9.78 -18.60
N ILE A 115 -14.68 10.16 -17.50
CA ILE A 115 -13.53 11.10 -17.54
C ILE A 115 -12.24 10.36 -17.90
N ARG A 116 -12.13 9.11 -17.46
CA ARG A 116 -10.88 8.36 -17.55
C ARG A 116 -11.16 6.96 -18.02
N LEU A 117 -10.76 6.68 -19.26
CA LEU A 117 -10.81 5.35 -19.83
C LEU A 117 -9.84 4.42 -19.08
N GLY A 118 -10.23 3.15 -19.03
CA GLY A 118 -9.40 2.05 -18.59
C GLY A 118 -8.18 1.90 -19.50
N PRO A 119 -7.06 1.42 -18.96
CA PRO A 119 -5.85 1.24 -19.75
C PRO A 119 -6.09 0.19 -20.85
N THR A 120 -5.73 0.55 -22.07
CA THR A 120 -5.82 -0.30 -23.26
C THR A 120 -4.48 -0.96 -23.59
N THR A 121 -3.38 -0.36 -23.15
CA THR A 121 -2.02 -0.86 -23.35
C THR A 121 -1.36 -1.29 -22.02
N PRO A 122 -0.35 -2.16 -22.06
CA PRO A 122 0.47 -2.48 -20.89
C PRO A 122 1.12 -1.25 -20.26
N GLU A 123 1.56 -0.30 -21.08
CA GLU A 123 2.19 0.96 -20.66
C GLU A 123 1.22 1.80 -19.82
N GLU A 124 -0.02 1.99 -20.31
CA GLU A 124 -1.06 2.73 -19.59
C GLU A 124 -1.42 2.05 -18.27
N SER A 125 -1.45 0.71 -18.25
CA SER A 125 -1.71 -0.08 -17.05
C SER A 125 -0.62 0.15 -16.00
N ILE A 126 0.64 0.12 -16.42
CA ILE A 126 1.81 0.34 -15.56
C ILE A 126 1.83 1.77 -15.02
N ILE A 127 1.57 2.77 -15.86
CA ILE A 127 1.47 4.18 -15.43
C ILE A 127 0.41 4.31 -14.33
N ARG A 128 -0.77 3.71 -14.54
CA ARG A 128 -1.87 3.78 -13.57
C ARG A 128 -1.54 3.08 -12.26
N LEU A 129 -0.88 1.93 -12.30
CA LEU A 129 -0.44 1.23 -11.09
C LEU A 129 0.56 2.08 -10.30
N ASN A 130 1.49 2.76 -10.97
CA ASN A 130 2.43 3.67 -10.31
C ASN A 130 1.73 4.87 -9.69
N GLU A 131 0.72 5.46 -10.36
CA GLU A 131 -0.11 6.50 -9.72
C GLU A 131 -0.82 5.99 -8.46
N TYR A 132 -1.27 4.73 -8.45
CA TYR A 132 -1.90 4.15 -7.26
C TYR A 132 -0.92 4.00 -6.10
N VAL A 133 0.32 3.62 -6.41
CA VAL A 133 1.42 3.61 -5.42
C VAL A 133 1.63 5.01 -4.86
N ASP A 134 1.66 6.04 -5.71
CA ASP A 134 1.82 7.43 -5.28
C ASP A 134 0.64 7.89 -4.40
N LEU A 135 -0.60 7.58 -4.76
CA LEU A 135 -1.78 7.90 -3.95
C LEU A 135 -1.75 7.22 -2.58
N ILE A 136 -1.28 5.98 -2.50
CA ILE A 136 -1.13 5.25 -1.23
C ILE A 136 -0.02 5.90 -0.38
N ALA A 137 1.13 6.19 -0.98
CA ALA A 137 2.26 6.80 -0.30
C ALA A 137 1.93 8.22 0.20
N GLU A 138 1.22 9.02 -0.61
CA GLU A 138 0.74 10.34 -0.23
C GLU A 138 -0.24 10.26 0.97
N SER A 139 -1.09 9.23 1.01
CA SER A 139 -2.02 9.04 2.13
C SER A 139 -1.29 8.72 3.45
N LEU A 140 -0.16 8.00 3.36
CA LEU A 140 0.71 7.77 4.51
C LEU A 140 1.38 9.08 4.96
N MET A 141 1.87 9.86 4.01
CA MET A 141 2.47 11.18 4.26
C MET A 141 1.50 12.12 4.97
N TRP A 142 0.21 12.13 4.58
CA TRP A 142 -0.82 12.93 5.25
C TRP A 142 -0.92 12.63 6.75
N MET A 143 -0.69 11.38 7.15
CA MET A 143 -0.72 10.95 8.56
C MET A 143 0.62 11.16 9.27
N SER A 144 1.74 10.83 8.61
CA SER A 144 3.08 10.89 9.22
C SER A 144 4.19 10.92 8.18
N PHE A 145 5.01 11.98 8.19
CA PHE A 145 6.23 12.05 7.39
C PHE A 145 7.23 10.97 7.80
N GLU A 146 7.44 10.75 9.09
CA GLU A 146 8.37 9.72 9.59
C GLU A 146 8.05 8.33 9.02
N ARG A 147 6.78 7.95 8.98
CA ARG A 147 6.37 6.65 8.42
C ARG A 147 6.55 6.60 6.90
N TYR A 148 6.25 7.70 6.22
CA TYR A 148 6.50 7.81 4.79
C TYR A 148 8.00 7.69 4.47
N ASP A 149 8.85 8.46 5.14
CA ASP A 149 10.30 8.46 4.98
C ASP A 149 10.90 7.09 5.32
N PHE A 150 10.36 6.41 6.34
CA PHE A 150 10.77 5.06 6.67
C PHE A 150 10.46 4.07 5.52
N ILE A 151 9.27 4.14 4.92
CA ILE A 151 8.87 3.24 3.82
C ILE A 151 9.63 3.53 2.53
N VAL A 152 9.81 4.81 2.19
CA VAL A 152 10.67 5.27 1.09
C VAL A 152 12.10 4.80 1.34
N GLY A 153 12.57 5.02 2.56
CA GLY A 153 13.88 4.56 3.00
C GLY A 153 14.03 3.05 2.81
N MET A 154 13.11 2.22 3.28
CA MET A 154 13.24 0.78 3.06
C MET A 154 13.30 0.36 1.58
N GLY A 155 13.09 1.27 0.62
CA GLY A 155 13.13 0.98 -0.81
C GLY A 155 11.91 0.22 -1.28
N ILE A 156 10.87 0.16 -0.45
CA ILE A 156 9.66 -0.61 -0.75
C ILE A 156 8.96 0.01 -1.96
N ILE A 157 8.88 1.33 -2.02
CA ILE A 157 8.25 2.04 -3.14
C ILE A 157 9.04 1.80 -4.43
N ASP A 158 10.38 1.94 -4.38
CA ASP A 158 11.23 1.71 -5.55
C ASP A 158 11.14 0.27 -6.04
N HIS A 159 11.12 -0.69 -5.13
CA HIS A 159 10.94 -2.10 -5.45
C HIS A 159 9.58 -2.36 -6.12
N ILE A 160 8.49 -1.80 -5.59
CA ILE A 160 7.17 -1.91 -6.22
C ILE A 160 7.19 -1.29 -7.62
N ARG A 161 7.79 -0.11 -7.79
CA ARG A 161 7.92 0.56 -9.11
C ARG A 161 8.75 -0.25 -10.09
N GLN A 162 9.80 -0.92 -9.63
CA GLN A 162 10.59 -1.84 -10.45
C GLN A 162 9.75 -3.03 -10.93
N LEU A 163 8.94 -3.63 -10.04
CA LEU A 163 8.01 -4.70 -10.42
C LEU A 163 6.91 -4.19 -11.36
N CYS A 164 6.44 -2.97 -11.14
CA CYS A 164 5.49 -2.24 -11.99
C CYS A 164 6.21 -1.46 -13.09
N SER A 165 7.02 -2.16 -13.90
CA SER A 165 7.74 -1.58 -15.04
C SER A 165 7.61 -2.45 -16.29
N LEU A 166 7.81 -1.84 -17.46
CA LEU A 166 7.83 -2.56 -18.74
C LEU A 166 9.01 -3.53 -18.83
N GLU A 167 10.13 -3.18 -18.19
CA GLU A 167 11.30 -4.05 -18.06
C GLU A 167 10.93 -5.33 -17.31
N ALA A 168 10.29 -5.21 -16.14
CA ALA A 168 9.84 -6.36 -15.37
C ALA A 168 8.79 -7.18 -16.12
N LEU A 169 7.83 -6.54 -16.79
CA LEU A 169 6.83 -7.25 -17.59
C LEU A 169 7.49 -8.05 -18.72
N SER A 170 8.38 -7.42 -19.49
CA SER A 170 9.12 -8.06 -20.57
C SER A 170 9.99 -9.20 -20.06
N HIS A 171 10.59 -9.02 -18.88
CA HIS A 171 11.35 -10.06 -18.19
C HIS A 171 10.48 -11.26 -17.81
N PHE A 172 9.32 -11.04 -17.18
CA PHE A 172 8.38 -12.12 -16.81
C PHE A 172 7.76 -12.82 -18.03
N GLN A 173 7.64 -12.11 -19.16
CA GLN A 173 7.20 -12.70 -20.44
C GLN A 173 8.32 -13.45 -21.17
N GLY A 174 9.58 -13.30 -20.73
CA GLY A 174 10.74 -13.91 -21.38
C GLY A 174 11.15 -13.27 -22.70
N THR A 175 10.66 -12.06 -23.01
CA THR A 175 10.88 -11.40 -24.30
C THR A 175 12.20 -10.64 -24.38
N ASN A 176 12.77 -10.22 -23.25
CA ASN A 176 14.04 -9.47 -23.22
C ASN A 176 14.92 -9.80 -22.01
N PRO A 177 15.49 -11.01 -21.93
CA PRO A 177 16.34 -11.41 -20.81
C PRO A 177 17.71 -10.73 -20.92
N THR A 178 17.92 -9.62 -20.19
CA THR A 178 19.24 -9.02 -20.01
C THR A 178 20.09 -9.96 -19.16
N LYS A 179 20.77 -10.90 -19.83
CA LYS A 179 21.57 -11.94 -19.18
C LYS A 179 22.87 -11.37 -18.62
N LEU A 180 22.97 -11.32 -17.29
CA LEU A 180 24.15 -10.90 -16.56
C LEU A 180 24.99 -12.13 -16.19
N LYS A 181 26.32 -12.05 -16.35
CA LYS A 181 27.21 -13.09 -15.81
C LYS A 181 27.29 -12.93 -14.29
N VAL A 182 27.26 -14.04 -13.54
CA VAL A 182 27.34 -14.03 -12.06
C VAL A 182 28.49 -13.14 -11.55
N ASN A 183 29.67 -13.20 -12.18
CA ASN A 183 30.85 -12.42 -11.77
C ASN A 183 30.68 -10.90 -11.95
N LYS A 184 29.73 -10.45 -12.78
CA LYS A 184 29.41 -9.03 -12.98
C LYS A 184 28.34 -8.52 -12.02
N LEU A 185 27.64 -9.40 -11.29
CA LEU A 185 26.54 -9.02 -10.39
C LEU A 185 26.97 -7.97 -9.36
N LYS A 186 28.10 -8.18 -8.69
CA LYS A 186 28.61 -7.23 -7.69
C LYS A 186 28.81 -5.83 -8.28
N HIS A 187 29.36 -5.75 -9.49
CA HIS A 187 29.59 -4.48 -10.17
C HIS A 187 28.25 -3.80 -10.49
N GLU A 188 27.29 -4.55 -11.02
CA GLU A 188 25.96 -4.03 -11.38
C GLU A 188 25.20 -3.52 -10.14
N LEU A 189 25.22 -4.28 -9.04
CA LEU A 189 24.62 -3.86 -7.77
C LEU A 189 25.28 -2.59 -7.23
N SER A 190 26.62 -2.52 -7.29
CA SER A 190 27.36 -1.35 -6.84
C SER A 190 27.08 -0.11 -7.70
N LYS A 191 26.91 -0.32 -9.00
CA LYS A 191 26.54 0.73 -9.96
C LYS A 191 25.14 1.27 -9.66
N ARG A 192 24.13 0.41 -9.56
CA ARG A 192 22.76 0.83 -9.22
C ARG A 192 22.67 1.52 -7.86
N HIS A 193 23.41 1.04 -6.86
CA HIS A 193 23.44 1.69 -5.55
C HIS A 193 23.98 3.12 -5.63
N LYS A 194 24.99 3.37 -6.48
CA LYS A 194 25.52 4.73 -6.68
C LYS A 194 24.55 5.63 -7.42
N GLU A 195 23.80 5.09 -8.39
CA GLU A 195 22.85 5.86 -9.20
C GLU A 195 21.59 6.20 -8.39
N ASN A 196 21.00 5.21 -7.73
CA ASN A 196 19.63 5.30 -7.18
C ASN A 196 19.57 5.05 -5.66
N GLY A 197 20.70 4.87 -4.97
CA GLY A 197 20.73 4.53 -3.54
C GLY A 197 20.22 3.12 -3.19
N SER A 198 19.58 2.42 -4.13
CA SER A 198 19.00 1.08 -3.97
C SER A 198 19.76 0.03 -4.78
N VAL A 199 19.89 -1.17 -4.21
CA VAL A 199 20.36 -2.39 -4.91
C VAL A 199 19.21 -3.25 -5.42
N SER A 200 17.96 -2.79 -5.29
CA SER A 200 16.80 -3.56 -5.68
C SER A 200 16.73 -3.74 -7.20
N GLY A 201 16.28 -4.93 -7.64
CA GLY A 201 16.06 -5.22 -9.04
C GLY A 201 15.80 -6.69 -9.33
N LEU A 202 15.35 -6.96 -10.55
CA LEU A 202 15.28 -8.28 -11.16
C LEU A 202 16.54 -8.50 -12.00
N TYR A 203 17.26 -9.59 -11.73
CA TYR A 203 18.50 -9.92 -12.43
C TYR A 203 18.43 -11.32 -12.98
N GLU A 204 18.73 -11.47 -14.27
CA GLU A 204 18.87 -12.78 -14.88
C GLU A 204 20.33 -13.19 -14.94
N LEU A 205 20.72 -14.16 -14.11
CA LEU A 205 22.09 -14.62 -14.03
C LEU A 205 22.35 -15.84 -14.91
N THR A 206 23.35 -15.72 -15.78
CA THR A 206 23.93 -16.86 -16.49
C THR A 206 24.98 -17.54 -15.63
N THR A 207 24.72 -18.82 -15.34
CA THR A 207 25.63 -19.66 -14.55
C THR A 207 26.77 -20.21 -15.39
N SER A 208 27.90 -20.49 -14.73
CA SER A 208 29.08 -21.10 -15.37
C SER A 208 28.77 -22.51 -15.89
N PRO A 209 29.45 -22.99 -16.96
CA PRO A 209 29.30 -24.36 -17.47
C PRO A 209 29.83 -25.46 -16.53
N LYS A 210 30.12 -25.17 -15.25
CA LYS A 210 30.51 -26.15 -14.22
C LYS A 210 29.72 -25.86 -12.93
N GLY A 211 29.05 -26.86 -12.34
CA GLY A 211 28.35 -26.77 -11.05
C GLY A 211 26.84 -27.12 -11.06
N VAL A 212 26.19 -26.95 -9.90
CA VAL A 212 24.81 -27.41 -9.58
C VAL A 212 23.70 -26.76 -10.43
N HIS A 213 23.95 -25.59 -11.01
CA HIS A 213 23.00 -24.88 -11.89
C HIS A 213 23.51 -24.69 -13.32
N LYS A 214 24.47 -25.52 -13.75
CA LYS A 214 25.17 -25.43 -15.04
C LYS A 214 24.28 -25.05 -16.22
N GLY A 215 24.64 -23.95 -16.89
CA GLY A 215 23.99 -23.50 -18.13
C GLY A 215 22.56 -22.98 -17.96
N ARG A 216 22.08 -22.80 -16.72
CA ARG A 216 20.75 -22.23 -16.44
C ARG A 216 20.82 -20.72 -16.25
N SER A 217 19.73 -20.04 -16.62
CA SER A 217 19.40 -18.70 -16.15
C SER A 217 18.76 -18.81 -14.76
N ILE A 218 19.25 -18.02 -13.80
CA ILE A 218 18.66 -17.89 -12.46
C ILE A 218 18.11 -16.48 -12.31
N VAL A 219 16.86 -16.36 -11.87
CA VAL A 219 16.27 -15.07 -11.51
C VAL A 219 16.63 -14.75 -10.07
N LEU A 220 17.30 -13.63 -9.87
CA LEU A 220 17.52 -13.05 -8.54
C LEU A 220 16.67 -11.79 -8.40
N GLU A 221 15.79 -11.82 -7.41
CA GLU A 221 15.08 -10.65 -6.92
C GLU A 221 15.83 -10.13 -5.68
N VAL A 222 16.54 -9.02 -5.84
CA VAL A 222 17.22 -8.39 -4.70
C VAL A 222 16.22 -7.43 -4.07
N LYS A 223 15.84 -7.69 -2.83
CA LYS A 223 15.09 -6.74 -1.99
C LYS A 223 16.09 -5.89 -1.24
N GLN A 224 15.85 -4.58 -1.16
CA GLN A 224 16.71 -3.67 -0.43
C GLN A 224 16.83 -4.11 1.04
N ILE A 225 18.05 -4.39 1.50
CA ILE A 225 18.31 -5.02 2.82
C ILE A 225 18.38 -3.97 3.94
N TYR A 226 18.56 -2.69 3.61
CA TYR A 226 18.70 -1.60 4.60
C TYR A 226 17.97 -0.33 4.16
N PRO A 227 17.38 0.44 5.10
CA PRO A 227 17.01 1.81 4.81
C PRO A 227 18.28 2.61 4.42
N PRO A 228 18.23 3.51 3.41
CA PRO A 228 19.25 4.50 3.18
C PRO A 228 19.36 5.27 4.48
N ARG A 229 20.60 5.63 4.80
CA ARG A 229 20.87 6.47 5.94
C ARG A 229 19.98 7.72 5.80
N LEU A 230 19.08 7.92 6.75
CA LEU A 230 18.37 9.19 6.89
C LEU A 230 19.44 10.28 6.92
N ILE A 231 19.50 11.08 5.85
CA ILE A 231 20.34 12.28 5.86
C ILE A 231 19.63 13.21 6.85
N LYS A 232 20.30 13.44 7.98
CA LYS A 232 19.85 14.39 9.01
C LYS A 232 19.80 15.81 8.45
#